data_AF-A0A3S0SK22-F1
#
_entry.id   AF-A0A3S0SK22-F1
#
_cell.length_a   1.000
_cell.length_b   1.000
_cell.length_c   1.000
_cell.angle_alpha   90.00
_cell.angle_beta   90.00
_cell.angle_gamma   90.00
#
_symmetry.space_group_name_H-M   'P 1'
#
loop_
_entity.id
_entity.type
_entity.pdbx_description
1 polymer ?
#
loop_
_entity_poly.entity_id
_entity_poly.type
_entity_poly.pdbx_seq_one_letter_code
_entity_poly.pdbx_strand_id
1 'polypeptide(L)'
;MSKITIKDVIMFLKIFGVSSLFFIAGIIICFIGPTKLGIGWPAYVIIGAMLNGFGVIVLIIETIRFIKTHKKEQKQDSIEDVIKKEDTK
;
A
#
# COMPACT_ATOMS: atom_id res chain seq x y z
N MET A 1 1.37 8.18 -22.73
CA MET A 1 1.18 8.40 -21.27
C MET A 1 0.02 7.55 -20.84
N SER A 2 0.21 6.62 -19.91
CA SER A 2 -0.90 5.82 -19.36
C SER A 2 -1.93 6.78 -18.75
N LYS A 3 -3.20 6.68 -19.16
CA LYS A 3 -4.30 7.40 -18.49
C LYS A 3 -4.39 6.85 -17.07
N ILE A 4 -3.85 7.58 -16.10
CA ILE A 4 -4.04 7.27 -14.69
C ILE A 4 -5.53 7.46 -14.40
N THR A 5 -6.22 6.37 -14.08
CA THR A 5 -7.66 6.40 -13.81
C THR A 5 -7.91 6.82 -12.37
N ILE A 6 -9.01 7.52 -12.10
CA ILE A 6 -9.39 7.96 -10.73
C ILE A 6 -9.46 6.75 -9.78
N LYS A 7 -9.89 5.59 -10.29
CA LYS A 7 -9.92 4.32 -9.57
C LYS A 7 -8.54 3.89 -9.06
N ASP A 8 -7.49 4.13 -9.82
CA ASP A 8 -6.11 3.79 -9.46
C ASP A 8 -5.57 4.72 -8.37
N VAL A 9 -5.94 6.00 -8.45
CA VAL A 9 -5.63 6.99 -7.42
C VAL A 9 -6.32 6.62 -6.09
N ILE A 10 -7.58 6.21 -6.13
CA ILE A 10 -8.33 5.77 -4.94
C ILE A 10 -7.72 4.49 -4.35
N MET A 11 -7.33 3.54 -5.21
CA MET A 11 -6.68 2.30 -4.78
C MET A 11 -5.31 2.57 -4.15
N PHE A 12 -4.52 3.45 -4.76
CA PHE A 12 -3.24 3.91 -4.22
C PHE A 12 -3.42 4.62 -2.87
N LEU A 13 -4.41 5.52 -2.75
CA LEU A 13 -4.71 6.21 -1.48
C LEU A 13 -5.12 5.24 -0.38
N LYS A 14 -5.91 4.21 -0.69
CA LYS A 14 -6.25 3.16 0.27
C LYS A 14 -5.01 2.39 0.73
N ILE A 15 -4.14 2.02 -0.20
CA ILE A 15 -2.89 1.29 0.10
C ILE A 15 -1.98 2.13 1.01
N PHE A 16 -1.75 3.39 0.66
CA PHE A 16 -0.93 4.30 1.44
C PHE A 16 -1.56 4.59 2.82
N GLY A 17 -2.89 4.73 2.85
CA GLY A 17 -3.66 4.96 4.07
C GLY A 17 -3.51 3.82 5.09
N VAL A 18 -3.69 2.56 4.66
CA VAL A 18 -3.59 1.40 5.56
C VAL A 18 -2.18 1.25 6.14
N SER A 19 -1.14 1.40 5.31
CA SER A 19 0.24 1.34 5.80
C SER A 19 0.57 2.49 6.76
N SER A 20 0.08 3.71 6.46
CA SER A 20 0.30 4.89 7.31
C SER A 20 -0.25 4.73 8.73
N LEU A 21 -1.37 4.00 8.90
CA LEU A 21 -1.94 3.70 10.21
C LEU A 21 -0.99 2.88 11.08
N PHE A 22 -0.28 1.90 10.51
CA PHE A 22 0.70 1.10 11.25
C PHE A 22 1.89 1.94 11.69
N PHE A 23 2.36 2.86 10.85
CA PHE A 23 3.44 3.79 11.20
C PHE A 23 3.04 4.73 12.33
N ILE A 24 1.85 5.33 12.22
CA ILE A 24 1.34 6.25 13.24
C ILE A 24 1.17 5.50 14.57
N ALA A 25 0.59 4.30 14.54
CA ALA A 25 0.43 3.47 15.75
C ALA A 25 1.78 3.09 16.38
N GLY A 26 2.76 2.67 15.58
CA GLY A 26 4.10 2.33 16.05
C GLY A 26 4.81 3.52 16.70
N ILE A 27 4.74 4.70 16.08
CA ILE A 27 5.29 5.95 16.63
C ILE A 27 4.57 6.32 17.93
N ILE A 28 3.24 6.29 17.95
CA ILE A 28 2.45 6.60 19.14
C ILE A 28 2.85 5.70 20.32
N ILE A 29 3.01 4.40 20.09
CA ILE A 29 3.44 3.47 21.15
C ILE A 29 4.85 3.80 21.65
N CYS A 30 5.75 4.25 20.77
CA CYS A 30 7.08 4.69 21.20
C CYS A 30 7.06 5.88 22.17
N PHE A 31 6.13 6.83 22.01
CA PHE A 31 6.06 8.02 22.86
C PHE A 31 5.11 7.87 24.06
N ILE A 32 4.00 7.18 23.87
CA ILE A 32 2.89 7.09 24.83
C ILE A 32 2.94 5.77 25.63
N GLY A 33 3.64 4.74 25.12
CA GLY A 33 3.85 3.46 25.78
C GLY A 33 4.33 3.55 27.24
N PRO A 34 5.41 4.30 27.53
CA PRO A 34 5.93 4.39 28.90
C PRO A 34 5.04 5.21 29.83
N THR A 35 4.32 6.22 29.33
CA THR A 35 3.59 7.20 30.17
C THR A 35 2.10 6.87 30.36
N LYS A 36 1.45 6.19 29.42
CA LYS A 36 0.01 5.88 29.48
C LYS A 36 -0.30 4.39 29.49
N LEU A 37 0.55 3.56 28.88
CA LEU A 37 0.30 2.11 28.79
C LEU A 37 1.06 1.31 29.86
N GLY A 38 1.95 1.97 30.63
CA GLY A 38 2.76 1.31 31.64
C GLY A 38 3.77 0.32 31.07
N ILE A 39 4.04 0.37 29.76
CA ILE A 39 4.97 -0.52 29.08
C ILE A 39 6.37 0.05 29.27
N GLY A 40 7.18 -0.63 30.08
CA GLY A 40 8.56 -0.22 30.36
C GLY A 40 9.51 -0.38 29.18
N TRP A 41 10.67 0.28 29.27
CA TRP A 41 11.79 0.01 28.36
C TRP A 41 12.33 -1.42 28.57
N PRO A 42 12.71 -2.16 27.51
CA PRO A 42 12.70 -1.80 26.08
C PRO A 42 11.41 -2.21 25.33
N ALA A 43 10.42 -2.77 26.02
CA ALA A 43 9.27 -3.43 25.41
C ALA A 43 8.46 -2.50 24.50
N TYR A 44 8.22 -1.25 24.90
CA TYR A 44 7.44 -0.32 24.07
C TYR A 44 8.16 0.03 22.75
N VAL A 45 9.49 0.08 22.75
CA VAL A 45 10.29 0.32 21.55
C VAL A 45 10.27 -0.89 20.63
N ILE A 46 10.34 -2.11 21.18
CA ILE A 46 10.24 -3.34 20.40
C ILE A 46 8.87 -3.40 19.71
N ILE A 47 7.79 -3.15 20.43
CA ILE A 47 6.43 -3.15 19.88
C ILE A 47 6.26 -2.08 18.79
N GLY A 48 6.73 -0.85 19.04
CA GLY A 48 6.69 0.22 18.06
C GLY A 48 7.50 -0.09 16.80
N ALA A 49 8.70 -0.66 16.96
CA ALA A 49 9.53 -1.09 15.84
C ALA A 49 8.89 -2.24 15.04
N MET A 50 8.25 -3.21 15.69
CA MET A 50 7.52 -4.30 15.03
C MET A 50 6.34 -3.77 14.21
N LEU A 51 5.56 -2.82 14.76
CA LEU A 51 4.44 -2.20 14.03
C LEU A 51 4.91 -1.40 12.82
N ASN A 52 5.98 -0.62 12.96
CA ASN A 52 6.58 0.11 11.85
C ASN A 52 7.11 -0.85 10.78
N GLY A 53 7.81 -1.91 11.19
CA GLY A 53 8.29 -2.96 10.29
C GLY A 53 7.16 -3.65 9.53
N PHE A 54 6.05 -3.96 10.22
CA PHE A 54 4.85 -4.51 9.58
C PHE A 54 4.24 -3.52 8.58
N GLY A 55 4.17 -2.23 8.93
CA GLY A 55 3.73 -1.17 8.02
C GLY A 55 4.52 -1.11 6.72
N VAL A 56 5.86 -1.26 6.79
CA VAL A 56 6.74 -1.35 5.60
C VAL A 56 6.42 -2.60 4.76
N ILE A 57 6.28 -3.77 5.40
CA ILE A 57 6.00 -5.02 4.69
C ILE A 57 4.66 -4.93 3.94
N VAL A 58 3.62 -4.42 4.60
CA VAL A 58 2.30 -4.20 3.98
C VAL A 58 2.41 -3.25 2.79
N LEU A 59 3.17 -2.15 2.93
CA LEU A 59 3.39 -1.19 1.84
C LEU A 59 4.07 -1.85 0.64
N ILE A 60 5.09 -2.67 0.86
CA ILE A 60 5.81 -3.39 -0.20
C ILE A 60 4.86 -4.36 -0.93
N ILE A 61 4.13 -5.18 -0.18
CA ILE A 61 3.21 -6.18 -0.75
C ILE A 61 2.13 -5.49 -1.60
N GLU A 62 1.50 -4.46 -1.06
CA GLU A 62 0.46 -3.72 -1.77
C GLU A 62 1.00 -2.96 -2.99
N THR A 63 2.22 -2.41 -2.90
CA THR A 63 2.89 -1.77 -4.05
C THR A 63 3.15 -2.79 -5.17
N ILE A 64 3.66 -3.98 -4.85
CA ILE A 64 3.85 -5.06 -5.82
C ILE A 64 2.51 -5.47 -6.45
N ARG A 65 1.45 -5.55 -5.62
CA ARG A 65 0.10 -5.89 -6.08
C ARG A 65 -0.44 -4.84 -7.05
N PHE A 66 -0.28 -3.56 -6.71
CA PHE A 66 -0.66 -2.42 -7.55
C PHE A 66 0.06 -2.46 -8.91
N ILE A 67 1.39 -2.61 -8.91
CA ILE A 67 2.18 -2.71 -10.16
C ILE A 67 1.72 -3.90 -11.02
N LYS A 68 1.46 -5.06 -10.39
CA LYS A 68 1.02 -6.26 -11.10
C LYS A 68 -0.38 -6.10 -11.71
N THR A 69 -1.31 -5.45 -11.01
CA THR A 69 -2.65 -5.15 -11.53
C THR A 69 -2.58 -4.22 -12.73
N HIS A 70 -1.83 -3.12 -12.62
CA HIS A 70 -1.63 -2.19 -13.73
C HIS A 70 -1.00 -2.83 -14.96
N LYS A 71 0.00 -3.69 -14.78
CA LYS A 71 0.64 -4.41 -15.89
C LYS A 71 -0.30 -5.41 -16.57
N LYS A 72 -1.29 -5.94 -15.84
CA LYS A 72 -2.32 -6.82 -16.40
C LYS A 72 -3.37 -6.04 -17.18
N GLU A 73 -3.92 -4.96 -16.61
CA GLU A 73 -4.92 -4.11 -17.27
C GLU A 73 -4.36 -3.51 -18.56
N GLN A 74 -3.11 -3.03 -18.54
CA GLN A 74 -2.46 -2.50 -19.73
C GLN A 74 -2.26 -3.54 -20.85
N LYS A 75 -2.08 -4.82 -20.49
CA LYS A 75 -1.98 -5.92 -21.47
C LYS A 75 -3.33 -6.28 -22.08
N GLN A 76 -4.39 -6.21 -21.27
CA GLN A 76 -5.74 -6.57 -21.68
C GLN A 76 -6.32 -5.51 -22.65
N ASP A 77 -6.14 -4.23 -22.34
CA ASP A 77 -6.50 -3.12 -23.25
C ASP A 77 -5.80 -3.25 -24.61
N SER A 78 -4.52 -3.65 -24.64
CA SER A 78 -3.77 -3.79 -25.89
C SER A 78 -4.28 -4.89 -26.82
N ILE A 79 -4.86 -5.95 -26.27
CA ILE A 79 -5.39 -7.08 -27.05
C ILE A 79 -6.77 -6.70 -27.60
N GLU A 80 -7.61 -6.04 -26.79
CA GLU A 80 -8.94 -5.61 -27.24
C GLU A 80 -8.88 -4.57 -28.35
N ASP A 81 -7.90 -3.66 -28.30
CA ASP A 81 -7.63 -2.68 -29.36
C ASP A 81 -7.12 -3.31 -30.67
N VAL A 82 -6.43 -4.45 -30.62
CA VAL A 82 -5.97 -5.18 -31.82
C VAL A 82 -7.14 -5.93 -32.45
N ILE A 83 -7.96 -6.61 -31.66
CA ILE A 83 -9.12 -7.37 -32.15
C ILE A 83 -10.14 -6.43 -32.83
N LYS A 84 -10.45 -5.28 -32.23
CA LYS A 84 -11.37 -4.29 -32.83
C LYS A 84 -10.87 -3.70 -34.16
N LYS A 85 -9.55 -3.68 -34.38
CA LYS A 85 -8.95 -3.24 -35.65
C LYS A 85 -8.97 -4.31 -36.74
N GLU A 86 -9.10 -5.58 -36.38
CA GLU A 86 -9.27 -6.67 -37.34
C GLU A 86 -10.73 -6.78 -37.82
N ASP A 87 -11.72 -6.59 -36.93
CA ASP A 87 -13.14 -6.66 -37.28
C ASP A 87 -13.67 -5.49 -38.13
N THR A 88 -12.85 -4.44 -38.36
CA THR A 88 -13.21 -3.26 -39.16
C THR A 88 -12.62 -3.25 -40.58
N LYS A 89 -11.97 -4.34 -41.01
CA LYS A 89 -11.52 -4.56 -42.40
C LYS A 89 -12.38 -5.60 -43.10
#